data_AF-A0A9D1S969-F1
#
_entry.id   AF-A0A9D1S969-F1
#
_cell.length_a   1.000
_cell.length_b   1.000
_cell.length_c   1.000
_cell.angle_alpha   90.00
_cell.angle_beta   90.00
_cell.angle_gamma   90.00
#
_symmetry.space_group_name_H-M   'P 1'
#
loop_
_entity.id
_entity.type
_entity.pdbx_description
1 polymer ?
#
loop_
_entity_poly.entity_id
_entity_poly.type
_entity_poly.pdbx_seq_one_letter_code
_entity_poly.pdbx_strand_id
1 'polypeptide(L)'
;MAKIRKVASPNVQIASKSHRLKKVKISIVAVFCLLIIAFLYFQIFFRNNEVEALSKYGSRGSEVTQIQTKLKRWGYYKGNIDGIYGSQTVEAVKYFQRKNGLTVDGIAGKNTLAAMGIFNSSSSSGSSSSNSSDLNLLARLIYGEARGEPYTGQVAVGAVVLNRVKNSSFPNTIAGVIYQSGAFDVVADGQINLTPNSTAKKAAQDALNGWDPTYGAIYYFNPATATNKWIWSRPHTITIGNHRFCK
;
A
#
# COMPACT_ATOMS: atom_id res chain seq x y z
N MET A 1 33.88 87.55 -9.25
CA MET A 1 32.49 87.12 -8.95
C MET A 1 32.52 85.82 -8.16
N ALA A 2 32.40 85.88 -6.83
CA ALA A 2 32.38 84.69 -5.97
C ALA A 2 30.94 84.13 -5.93
N LYS A 3 30.78 82.88 -6.38
CA LYS A 3 29.48 82.19 -6.46
C LYS A 3 29.10 81.67 -5.08
N ILE A 4 28.16 82.33 -4.41
CA ILE A 4 27.62 81.90 -3.11
C ILE A 4 26.91 80.54 -3.31
N ARG A 5 27.52 79.46 -2.82
CA ARG A 5 26.88 78.14 -2.76
C ARG A 5 25.90 78.14 -1.59
N LYS A 6 24.59 78.07 -1.89
CA LYS A 6 23.55 77.78 -0.88
C LYS A 6 23.84 76.42 -0.25
N VAL A 7 24.33 76.43 1.00
CA VAL A 7 24.45 75.22 1.82
C VAL A 7 23.05 74.90 2.36
N ALA A 8 22.49 73.75 2.00
CA ALA A 8 21.17 73.34 2.48
C ALA A 8 21.18 73.20 4.01
N SER A 9 20.19 73.80 4.67
CA SER A 9 20.06 73.81 6.13
C SER A 9 19.99 72.37 6.70
N PRO A 10 20.59 72.10 7.87
CA PRO A 10 20.68 70.75 8.46
C PRO A 10 19.34 70.00 8.53
N ASN A 11 18.24 70.71 8.79
CA ASN A 11 16.89 70.14 8.87
C ASN A 11 16.39 69.54 7.53
N VAL A 12 16.80 70.11 6.38
CA VAL A 12 16.42 69.60 5.05
C VAL A 12 17.15 68.29 4.73
N GLN A 13 18.40 68.15 5.16
CA GLN A 13 19.17 66.91 4.96
C GLN A 13 18.68 65.75 5.85
N ILE A 14 18.23 66.03 7.07
CA ILE A 14 17.69 65.02 7.99
C ILE A 14 16.35 64.48 7.49
N ALA A 15 15.46 65.36 7.01
CA ALA A 15 14.17 64.98 6.44
C ALA A 15 14.32 64.12 5.17
N SER A 16 15.27 64.44 4.27
CA SER A 16 15.52 63.67 3.06
C SER A 16 16.07 62.27 3.36
N LYS A 17 16.96 62.15 4.36
CA LYS A 17 17.53 60.87 4.82
C LYS A 17 16.47 59.99 5.49
N SER A 18 15.60 60.57 6.31
CA SER A 18 14.45 59.89 6.94
C SER A 18 13.47 59.34 5.89
N HIS A 19 13.12 60.16 4.89
CA HIS A 19 12.26 59.75 3.79
C HIS A 19 12.89 58.62 2.94
N ARG A 20 14.20 58.69 2.68
CA ARG A 20 14.95 57.65 1.97
C ARG A 20 15.00 56.34 2.76
N LEU A 21 15.19 56.39 4.08
CA LEU A 21 15.15 55.20 4.96
C LEU A 21 13.77 54.53 4.95
N LYS A 22 12.68 55.32 5.00
CA LYS A 22 11.31 54.78 4.94
C LYS A 22 11.05 54.06 3.61
N LYS A 23 11.48 54.63 2.48
CA LYS A 23 11.37 53.99 1.15
C LYS A 23 12.14 52.66 1.09
N VAL A 24 13.38 52.62 1.60
CA VAL A 24 14.18 51.38 1.63
C VAL A 24 13.51 50.30 2.48
N LYS A 25 12.96 50.64 3.65
CA LYS A 25 12.22 49.67 4.48
C LYS A 25 10.98 49.12 3.77
N ILE A 26 10.21 49.99 3.10
CA ILE A 26 9.03 49.57 2.32
C ILE A 26 9.44 48.65 1.16
N SER A 27 10.53 48.96 0.46
CA SER A 27 11.04 48.10 -0.62
C SER A 27 11.53 46.74 -0.11
N ILE A 28 12.20 46.68 1.04
CA ILE A 28 12.63 45.41 1.65
C ILE A 28 11.42 44.55 2.04
N VAL A 29 10.39 45.16 2.64
CA VAL A 29 9.15 44.45 3.00
C VAL A 29 8.42 43.95 1.75
N ALA A 30 8.34 44.76 0.69
CA ALA A 30 7.71 44.36 -0.57
C ALA A 30 8.43 43.19 -1.25
N VAL A 31 9.76 43.20 -1.28
CA VAL A 31 10.56 42.09 -1.81
C VAL A 31 10.35 40.82 -0.97
N PHE A 32 10.33 40.94 0.35
CA PHE A 32 10.09 39.80 1.25
C PHE A 32 8.69 39.20 1.03
N CYS A 33 7.65 40.04 0.88
CA CYS A 33 6.30 39.57 0.55
C CYS A 33 6.24 38.87 -0.81
N LEU A 34 6.92 39.38 -1.85
CA LEU A 34 6.97 38.74 -3.16
C LEU A 34 7.68 37.38 -3.11
N LEU A 35 8.76 37.26 -2.33
CA LEU A 35 9.45 35.99 -2.11
C LEU A 35 8.58 34.98 -1.36
N ILE A 36 7.82 35.42 -0.35
CA ILE A 36 6.85 34.55 0.35
C ILE A 36 5.76 34.08 -0.61
N ILE A 37 5.19 34.97 -1.42
CA ILE A 37 4.16 34.62 -2.39
C ILE A 37 4.71 33.62 -3.42
N ALA A 38 5.90 33.86 -3.96
CA ALA A 38 6.57 32.94 -4.87
C ALA A 38 6.86 31.59 -4.22
N PHE A 39 7.26 31.56 -2.95
CA PHE A 39 7.45 30.34 -2.18
C PHE A 39 6.12 29.58 -1.96
N LEU A 40 5.03 30.27 -1.64
CA LEU A 40 3.70 29.67 -1.53
C LEU A 40 3.23 29.08 -2.87
N TYR A 41 3.45 29.78 -3.98
CA TYR A 41 3.19 29.25 -5.33
C TYR A 41 4.07 28.04 -5.68
N PHE A 42 5.35 28.08 -5.28
CA PHE A 42 6.28 26.97 -5.47
C PHE A 42 5.82 25.72 -4.68
N GLN A 43 5.36 25.89 -3.44
CA GLN A 43 4.79 24.80 -2.64
C GLN A 43 3.53 24.21 -3.28
N ILE A 44 2.65 25.04 -3.84
CA ILE A 44 1.45 24.58 -4.56
C ILE A 44 1.82 23.81 -5.85
N PHE A 45 2.82 24.29 -6.60
CA PHE A 45 3.28 23.66 -7.83
C PHE A 45 3.90 22.28 -7.57
N PHE A 46 4.73 22.13 -6.52
CA PHE A 46 5.35 20.84 -6.17
C PHE A 46 4.38 19.85 -5.51
N ARG A 47 3.27 20.30 -4.94
CA ARG A 47 2.24 19.43 -4.35
C ARG A 47 1.46 18.61 -5.40
N ASN A 48 1.53 19.00 -6.68
CA ASN A 48 0.76 18.38 -7.76
C ASN A 48 1.51 17.25 -8.51
N ASN A 49 2.73 16.88 -8.07
CA ASN A 49 3.53 15.82 -8.67
C ASN A 49 3.45 14.49 -7.88
N GLU A 50 2.28 14.16 -7.32
CA GLU A 50 2.02 12.76 -6.95
C GLU A 50 1.68 12.01 -8.24
N VAL A 51 2.58 11.14 -8.70
CA VAL A 51 2.26 10.21 -9.78
C VAL A 51 1.20 9.26 -9.25
N GLU A 52 -0.07 9.61 -9.45
CA GLU A 52 -1.19 8.79 -9.04
C GLU A 52 -1.07 7.40 -9.70
N ALA A 53 -1.24 6.34 -8.90
CA ALA A 53 -1.34 5.00 -9.45
C ALA A 53 -2.60 4.94 -10.32
N LEU A 54 -2.39 5.02 -11.63
CA LEU A 54 -3.43 5.21 -12.64
C LEU A 54 -3.48 3.98 -13.52
N SER A 55 -4.40 3.06 -13.22
CA SER A 55 -4.65 1.91 -14.07
C SER A 55 -5.75 2.21 -15.08
N LYS A 56 -5.41 2.14 -16.37
CA LYS A 56 -6.29 2.44 -17.51
C LYS A 56 -6.05 1.45 -18.64
N TYR A 57 -6.81 1.56 -19.74
CA TYR A 57 -6.63 0.69 -20.89
C TYR A 57 -5.16 0.58 -21.32
N GLY A 58 -4.68 -0.65 -21.46
CA GLY A 58 -3.29 -0.97 -21.78
C GLY A 58 -2.34 -1.09 -20.59
N SER A 59 -2.72 -0.63 -19.39
CA SER A 59 -1.95 -0.86 -18.15
C SER A 59 -1.77 -2.35 -17.89
N ARG A 60 -0.64 -2.72 -17.29
CA ARG A 60 -0.33 -4.11 -16.92
C ARG A 60 0.31 -4.15 -15.54
N GLY A 61 0.16 -5.28 -14.84
CA GLY A 61 0.90 -5.55 -13.59
C GLY A 61 0.01 -5.91 -12.42
N SER A 62 0.61 -5.94 -11.22
CA SER A 62 -0.04 -6.43 -10.00
C SER A 62 -1.28 -5.62 -9.59
N GLU A 63 -1.26 -4.30 -9.77
CA GLU A 63 -2.43 -3.46 -9.50
C GLU A 63 -3.62 -3.85 -10.39
N VAL A 64 -3.38 -4.08 -11.68
CA VAL A 64 -4.42 -4.52 -12.62
C VAL A 64 -4.98 -5.88 -12.21
N THR A 65 -4.13 -6.82 -11.79
CA THR A 65 -4.54 -8.11 -11.23
C THR A 65 -5.44 -7.93 -10.00
N GLN A 66 -5.11 -7.02 -9.10
CA GLN A 66 -5.93 -6.72 -7.91
C GLN A 66 -7.29 -6.13 -8.29
N ILE A 67 -7.31 -5.18 -9.23
CA ILE A 67 -8.54 -4.58 -9.77
C ILE A 67 -9.44 -5.67 -10.36
N GLN A 68 -8.91 -6.48 -11.28
CA GLN A 68 -9.64 -7.58 -11.91
C GLN A 68 -10.15 -8.58 -10.86
N THR A 69 -9.36 -8.91 -9.85
CA THR A 69 -9.74 -9.84 -8.77
C THR A 69 -10.93 -9.32 -7.99
N LYS A 70 -10.90 -8.05 -7.55
CA LYS A 70 -12.01 -7.44 -6.80
C LYS A 70 -13.27 -7.31 -7.65
N LEU A 71 -13.12 -6.82 -8.87
CA LEU A 71 -14.24 -6.71 -9.80
C LEU A 71 -14.87 -8.07 -10.10
N LYS A 72 -14.06 -9.13 -10.22
CA LYS A 72 -14.56 -10.50 -10.44
C LYS A 72 -15.32 -11.01 -9.22
N ARG A 73 -14.77 -10.80 -8.03
CA ARG A 73 -15.40 -11.16 -6.74
C ARG A 73 -16.76 -10.48 -6.56
N TRP A 74 -16.90 -9.23 -6.97
CA TRP A 74 -18.16 -8.48 -6.90
C TRP A 74 -19.11 -8.72 -8.08
N GLY A 75 -18.74 -9.59 -9.03
CA GLY A 75 -19.57 -9.91 -10.18
C GLY A 75 -19.57 -8.83 -11.28
N TYR A 76 -18.69 -7.82 -11.19
CA TYR A 76 -18.54 -6.79 -12.22
C TYR A 76 -17.69 -7.26 -13.41
N TYR A 77 -16.75 -8.19 -13.19
CA TYR A 77 -15.81 -8.68 -14.21
C TYR A 77 -15.96 -10.19 -14.44
N LYS A 78 -16.12 -10.60 -15.70
CA LYS A 78 -16.26 -12.01 -16.09
C LYS A 78 -15.01 -12.59 -16.77
N GLY A 79 -14.06 -11.73 -17.15
CA GLY A 79 -12.84 -12.13 -17.84
C GLY A 79 -11.82 -12.85 -16.96
N ASN A 80 -10.68 -13.20 -17.56
CA ASN A 80 -9.56 -13.79 -16.84
C ASN A 80 -8.77 -12.72 -16.07
N ILE A 81 -8.18 -13.11 -14.93
CA ILE A 81 -7.29 -12.25 -14.16
C ILE A 81 -5.89 -12.43 -14.76
N ASP A 82 -5.62 -11.69 -15.82
CA ASP A 82 -4.37 -11.75 -16.59
C ASP A 82 -3.40 -10.60 -16.28
N GLY A 83 -3.83 -9.66 -15.44
CA GLY A 83 -3.06 -8.46 -15.10
C GLY A 83 -2.95 -7.49 -16.27
N ILE A 84 -3.85 -7.56 -17.26
CA ILE A 84 -3.89 -6.67 -18.43
C ILE A 84 -5.20 -5.88 -18.39
N TYR A 85 -5.09 -4.56 -18.45
CA TYR A 85 -6.25 -3.69 -18.42
C TYR A 85 -6.83 -3.58 -19.84
N GLY A 86 -7.50 -4.64 -20.27
CA GLY A 86 -8.16 -4.72 -21.57
C GLY A 86 -9.59 -4.17 -21.56
N SER A 87 -10.29 -4.35 -22.68
CA SER A 87 -11.66 -3.86 -22.88
C SER A 87 -12.64 -4.40 -21.83
N GLN A 88 -12.52 -5.69 -21.48
CA GLN A 88 -13.36 -6.30 -20.45
C GLN A 88 -13.12 -5.68 -19.05
N THR A 89 -11.87 -5.32 -18.73
CA THR A 89 -11.53 -4.66 -17.47
C THR A 89 -12.09 -3.23 -17.43
N VAL A 90 -11.96 -2.48 -18.53
CA VAL A 90 -12.56 -1.13 -18.68
C VAL A 90 -14.06 -1.16 -18.40
N GLU A 91 -14.79 -2.08 -19.04
CA GLU A 91 -16.24 -2.16 -18.89
C GLU A 91 -16.65 -2.56 -17.47
N ALA A 92 -15.90 -3.45 -16.82
CA ALA A 92 -16.12 -3.80 -15.43
C ALA A 92 -15.86 -2.61 -14.48
N VAL A 93 -14.83 -1.81 -14.74
CA VAL A 93 -14.52 -0.61 -13.95
C VAL A 93 -15.59 0.46 -14.14
N LYS A 94 -16.03 0.73 -15.37
CA LYS A 94 -17.16 1.63 -15.63
C LYS A 94 -18.42 1.17 -14.89
N TYR A 95 -18.68 -0.13 -14.89
CA TYR A 95 -19.86 -0.66 -14.21
C TYR A 95 -19.78 -0.47 -12.69
N PHE A 96 -18.60 -0.74 -12.10
CA PHE A 96 -18.32 -0.44 -10.70
C PHE A 96 -18.50 1.06 -10.40
N GLN A 97 -17.91 1.94 -11.20
CA GLN A 97 -18.00 3.39 -11.02
C GLN A 97 -19.46 3.86 -11.01
N ARG A 98 -20.26 3.41 -11.98
CA ARG A 98 -21.69 3.73 -12.07
C ARG A 98 -22.46 3.27 -10.83
N LYS A 99 -22.15 2.08 -10.31
CA LYS A 99 -22.82 1.53 -9.11
C LYS A 99 -22.42 2.24 -7.82
N ASN A 100 -21.26 2.88 -7.77
CA ASN A 100 -20.74 3.55 -6.58
C ASN A 100 -20.77 5.09 -6.69
N GLY A 101 -21.48 5.65 -7.66
CA GLY A 101 -21.63 7.10 -7.81
C GLY A 101 -20.33 7.83 -8.16
N LEU A 102 -19.39 7.16 -8.83
CA LEU A 102 -18.11 7.72 -9.26
C LEU A 102 -18.19 8.18 -10.72
N THR A 103 -17.22 9.02 -11.14
CA THR A 103 -17.02 9.35 -12.55
C THR A 103 -16.84 8.09 -13.38
N VAL A 104 -17.66 7.91 -14.42
CA VAL A 104 -17.69 6.69 -15.24
C VAL A 104 -16.76 6.84 -16.45
N ASP A 105 -15.46 6.95 -16.19
CA ASP A 105 -14.42 7.11 -17.22
C ASP A 105 -13.74 5.79 -17.59
N GLY A 106 -13.98 4.71 -16.83
CA GLY A 106 -13.32 3.42 -17.02
C GLY A 106 -11.84 3.45 -16.66
N ILE A 107 -11.43 4.40 -15.83
CA ILE A 107 -10.07 4.55 -15.33
C ILE A 107 -10.07 4.28 -13.82
N ALA A 108 -9.21 3.37 -13.40
CA ALA A 108 -8.96 3.12 -11.99
C ALA A 108 -7.95 4.13 -11.45
N GLY A 109 -8.40 5.39 -11.29
CA GLY A 109 -7.67 6.45 -10.60
C GLY A 109 -7.94 6.47 -9.09
N LYS A 110 -7.40 7.46 -8.39
CA LYS A 110 -7.43 7.58 -6.92
C LYS A 110 -8.78 7.24 -6.26
N ASN A 111 -9.86 7.89 -6.70
CA ASN A 111 -11.19 7.70 -6.12
C ASN A 111 -11.75 6.32 -6.42
N THR A 112 -11.52 5.81 -7.63
CA THR A 112 -11.91 4.46 -8.03
C THR A 112 -11.17 3.42 -7.20
N LEU A 113 -9.86 3.52 -7.07
CA LEU A 113 -9.04 2.61 -6.28
C LEU A 113 -9.38 2.69 -4.78
N ALA A 114 -9.62 3.89 -4.26
CA ALA A 114 -10.08 4.08 -2.88
C ALA A 114 -11.41 3.38 -2.62
N ALA A 115 -12.40 3.58 -3.51
CA ALA A 115 -13.70 2.91 -3.42
C ALA A 115 -13.57 1.39 -3.55
N MET A 116 -12.59 0.90 -4.31
CA MET A 116 -12.28 -0.52 -4.38
C MET A 116 -11.49 -1.03 -3.16
N GLY A 117 -10.98 -0.15 -2.28
CA GLY A 117 -10.04 -0.51 -1.22
C GLY A 117 -8.72 -1.07 -1.77
N ILE A 118 -8.27 -0.58 -2.92
CA ILE A 118 -6.97 -0.86 -3.58
C ILE A 118 -6.07 0.37 -3.42
N PHE A 119 -6.23 1.10 -2.32
CA PHE A 119 -5.43 2.29 -2.08
C PHE A 119 -4.03 1.89 -1.64
N ASN A 120 -3.03 2.14 -2.50
CA ASN A 120 -1.65 2.22 -2.06
C ASN A 120 -1.50 3.59 -1.37
N SER A 121 -1.60 3.63 -0.04
CA SER A 121 -1.25 4.81 0.76
C SER A 121 0.25 5.07 0.68
N SER A 122 0.75 5.46 -0.49
CA SER A 122 2.05 6.12 -0.64
C SER A 122 1.88 7.64 -0.51
N SER A 123 1.20 8.07 0.55
CA SER A 123 1.29 9.41 1.13
C SER A 123 0.75 9.44 2.57
N SER A 124 1.09 8.41 3.36
CA SER A 124 1.14 8.53 4.82
C SER A 124 2.49 7.98 5.29
N SER A 125 3.46 8.87 5.38
CA SER A 125 4.71 8.73 6.12
C SER A 125 4.42 8.12 7.50
N GLY A 126 4.75 6.83 7.68
CA GLY A 126 4.63 6.16 8.98
C GLY A 126 4.44 4.63 9.01
N SER A 127 4.31 3.91 7.87
CA SER A 127 4.08 2.44 7.93
C SER A 127 4.59 1.62 6.72
N SER A 128 5.51 2.14 5.90
CA SER A 128 6.09 1.35 4.78
C SER A 128 7.16 0.34 5.20
N SER A 129 7.75 0.48 6.40
CA SER A 129 8.68 -0.53 6.92
C SER A 129 7.95 -1.76 7.46
N SER A 130 6.75 -1.61 8.05
CA SER A 130 6.02 -2.71 8.68
C SER A 130 5.40 -3.67 7.65
N ASN A 131 4.77 -3.14 6.59
CA ASN A 131 4.20 -3.99 5.53
C ASN A 131 5.30 -4.73 4.74
N SER A 132 6.47 -4.12 4.55
CA SER A 132 7.60 -4.80 3.90
C SER A 132 8.25 -5.83 4.81
N SER A 133 8.32 -5.59 6.14
CA SER A 133 8.80 -6.60 7.09
C SER A 133 7.84 -7.77 7.25
N ASP A 134 6.53 -7.51 7.35
CA ASP A 134 5.49 -8.54 7.47
C ASP A 134 5.36 -9.36 6.18
N LEU A 135 5.41 -8.70 5.02
CA LEU A 135 5.45 -9.40 3.73
C LEU A 135 6.66 -10.33 3.63
N ASN A 136 7.85 -9.84 3.99
CA ASN A 136 9.07 -10.66 3.93
C ASN A 136 9.01 -11.82 4.95
N LEU A 137 8.55 -11.56 6.17
CA LEU A 137 8.40 -12.59 7.20
C LEU A 137 7.38 -13.66 6.79
N LEU A 138 6.22 -13.24 6.29
CA LEU A 138 5.18 -14.14 5.80
C LEU A 138 5.67 -14.94 4.58
N ALA A 139 6.41 -14.32 3.66
CA ALA A 139 7.01 -15.00 2.51
C ALA A 139 8.03 -16.05 2.94
N ARG A 140 8.84 -15.76 3.95
CA ARG A 140 9.82 -16.71 4.53
C ARG A 140 9.13 -17.91 5.15
N LEU A 141 8.05 -17.66 5.89
CA LEU A 141 7.21 -18.72 6.44
C LEU A 141 6.61 -19.59 5.33
N ILE A 142 5.92 -18.99 4.36
CA ILE A 142 5.30 -19.72 3.24
C ILE A 142 6.34 -20.54 2.47
N TYR A 143 7.55 -20.00 2.30
CA TYR A 143 8.64 -20.72 1.64
C TYR A 143 9.11 -21.94 2.44
N GLY A 144 9.13 -21.87 3.77
CA GLY A 144 9.45 -23.04 4.59
C GLY A 144 8.32 -24.07 4.61
N GLU A 145 7.08 -23.62 4.78
CA GLU A 145 5.92 -24.48 5.05
C GLU A 145 5.28 -25.07 3.79
N ALA A 146 5.38 -24.39 2.65
CA ALA A 146 4.63 -24.74 1.44
C ALA A 146 5.49 -24.72 0.17
N ARG A 147 6.82 -24.83 0.28
CA ARG A 147 7.67 -25.00 -0.91
C ARG A 147 7.36 -26.34 -1.58
N GLY A 148 7.07 -26.29 -2.87
CA GLY A 148 6.68 -27.47 -3.66
C GLY A 148 5.17 -27.68 -3.72
N GLU A 149 4.39 -26.99 -2.88
CA GLU A 149 2.93 -27.01 -2.95
C GLU A 149 2.43 -26.19 -4.16
N PRO A 150 1.22 -26.50 -4.67
CA PRO A 150 0.57 -25.65 -5.67
C PRO A 150 0.46 -24.20 -5.16
N TYR A 151 0.43 -23.23 -6.07
CA TYR A 151 0.38 -21.81 -5.70
C TYR A 151 -0.76 -21.48 -4.73
N THR A 152 -1.94 -22.07 -4.93
CA THR A 152 -3.08 -21.94 -4.02
C THR A 152 -2.78 -22.45 -2.61
N GLY A 153 -1.97 -23.50 -2.47
CA GLY A 153 -1.51 -24.03 -1.18
C GLY A 153 -0.53 -23.10 -0.47
N GLN A 154 0.34 -22.42 -1.23
CA GLN A 154 1.22 -21.38 -0.68
C GLN A 154 0.42 -20.18 -0.15
N VAL A 155 -0.58 -19.71 -0.92
CA VAL A 155 -1.49 -18.65 -0.45
C VAL A 155 -2.30 -19.12 0.76
N ALA A 156 -2.72 -20.39 0.80
CA ALA A 156 -3.47 -20.98 1.89
C ALA A 156 -2.73 -20.91 3.24
N VAL A 157 -1.44 -21.25 3.27
CA VAL A 157 -0.61 -21.12 4.48
C VAL A 157 -0.54 -19.67 4.94
N GLY A 158 -0.33 -18.73 4.01
CA GLY A 158 -0.37 -17.30 4.33
C GLY A 158 -1.70 -16.85 4.91
N ALA A 159 -2.82 -17.31 4.34
CA ALA A 159 -4.16 -16.99 4.82
C ALA A 159 -4.43 -17.53 6.23
N VAL A 160 -3.94 -18.73 6.59
CA VAL A 160 -4.05 -19.27 7.94
C VAL A 160 -3.41 -18.35 8.98
N VAL A 161 -2.22 -17.80 8.69
CA VAL A 161 -1.56 -16.83 9.58
C VAL A 161 -2.45 -15.61 9.80
N LEU A 162 -3.03 -15.07 8.72
CA LEU A 162 -3.90 -13.90 8.80
C LEU A 162 -5.24 -14.19 9.50
N ASN A 163 -5.74 -15.43 9.40
CA ASN A 163 -6.92 -15.88 10.12
C ASN A 163 -6.62 -16.02 11.62
N ARG A 164 -5.42 -16.50 12.00
CA ARG A 164 -4.96 -16.51 13.39
C ARG A 164 -4.86 -15.09 13.95
N VAL A 165 -4.25 -14.15 13.21
CA VAL A 165 -4.16 -12.74 13.61
C VAL A 165 -5.54 -12.13 13.91
N LYS A 166 -6.58 -12.54 13.18
CA LYS A 166 -7.97 -12.07 13.38
C LYS A 166 -8.71 -12.80 14.50
N ASN A 167 -8.21 -13.95 14.96
CA ASN A 167 -8.87 -14.79 15.96
C ASN A 167 -8.33 -14.45 17.36
N SER A 168 -9.23 -14.12 18.29
CA SER A 168 -8.88 -13.71 19.66
C SER A 168 -8.14 -14.76 20.48
N SER A 169 -8.09 -16.01 20.03
CA SER A 169 -7.34 -17.10 20.68
C SER A 169 -5.85 -17.11 20.32
N PHE A 170 -5.41 -16.23 19.43
CA PHE A 170 -4.03 -16.15 18.94
C PHE A 170 -3.48 -14.73 19.09
N PRO A 171 -2.14 -14.56 19.00
CA PRO A 171 -1.55 -13.23 18.92
C PRO A 171 -2.13 -12.39 17.77
N ASN A 172 -2.26 -11.09 17.99
CA ASN A 172 -2.88 -10.16 17.05
C ASN A 172 -1.89 -9.51 16.06
N THR A 173 -0.71 -10.11 15.87
CA THR A 173 0.31 -9.65 14.89
C THR A 173 0.87 -10.84 14.11
N ILE A 174 1.31 -10.61 12.87
CA ILE A 174 1.89 -11.66 12.01
C ILE A 174 3.11 -12.28 12.68
N ALA A 175 4.03 -11.44 13.20
CA ALA A 175 5.18 -11.90 13.95
C ALA A 175 4.78 -12.70 15.20
N GLY A 176 3.79 -12.23 15.96
CA GLY A 176 3.31 -12.93 17.14
C GLY A 176 2.79 -14.33 16.82
N VAL A 177 2.03 -14.47 15.72
CA VAL A 177 1.53 -15.78 15.26
C VAL A 177 2.67 -16.68 14.78
N ILE A 178 3.62 -16.14 14.00
CA ILE A 178 4.72 -16.92 13.43
C ILE A 178 5.69 -17.41 14.51
N TYR A 179 6.03 -16.56 15.47
CA TYR A 179 6.97 -16.90 16.53
C TYR A 179 6.32 -17.54 17.77
N GLN A 180 5.02 -17.82 17.71
CA GLN A 180 4.35 -18.59 18.76
C GLN A 180 5.02 -19.98 18.88
N SER A 181 5.38 -20.37 20.10
CA SER A 181 6.11 -21.62 20.35
C SER A 181 5.35 -22.83 19.79
N GLY A 182 6.04 -23.61 18.94
CA GLY A 182 5.49 -24.82 18.30
C GLY A 182 4.46 -24.56 17.20
N ALA A 183 4.28 -23.31 16.74
CA ALA A 183 3.30 -22.99 15.70
C ALA A 183 3.75 -23.38 14.28
N PHE A 184 5.06 -23.30 14.01
CA PHE A 184 5.68 -23.57 12.71
C PHE A 184 7.10 -24.11 12.89
N ASP A 185 7.37 -25.30 12.36
CA ASP A 185 8.66 -25.99 12.53
C ASP A 185 9.81 -25.20 11.86
N VAL A 186 9.50 -24.49 10.77
CA VAL A 186 10.47 -23.67 10.02
C VAL A 186 11.11 -22.55 10.83
N VAL A 187 10.50 -22.16 11.96
CA VAL A 187 11.07 -21.19 12.90
C VAL A 187 12.15 -21.85 13.75
N ALA A 188 11.87 -23.03 14.31
CA ALA A 188 12.80 -23.78 15.14
C ALA A 188 14.01 -24.28 14.32
N ASP A 189 13.76 -24.68 13.07
CA ASP A 189 14.81 -25.16 12.14
C ASP A 189 15.66 -24.02 11.54
N GLY A 190 15.36 -22.76 11.87
CA GLY A 190 16.04 -21.59 11.32
C GLY A 190 15.79 -21.35 9.82
N GLN A 191 14.94 -22.16 9.18
CA GLN A 191 14.55 -21.99 7.77
C GLN A 191 13.80 -20.68 7.53
N ILE A 192 13.16 -20.14 8.57
CA ILE A 192 12.62 -18.79 8.59
C ILE A 192 13.68 -17.73 8.26
N ASN A 193 14.98 -18.05 8.30
CA ASN A 193 16.07 -17.14 7.94
C ASN A 193 16.46 -17.10 6.46
N LEU A 194 15.94 -18.03 5.67
CA LEU A 194 16.28 -18.15 4.25
C LEU A 194 15.64 -17.04 3.41
N THR A 195 16.23 -16.77 2.24
CA THR A 195 15.63 -15.84 1.27
C THR A 195 14.48 -16.56 0.55
N PRO A 196 13.23 -16.05 0.62
CA PRO A 196 12.10 -16.69 -0.04
C PRO A 196 12.16 -16.47 -1.54
N ASN A 197 11.69 -17.46 -2.31
CA ASN A 197 11.58 -17.34 -3.77
C ASN A 197 10.47 -16.35 -4.18
N SER A 198 10.42 -16.01 -5.48
CA SER A 198 9.44 -15.07 -6.02
C SER A 198 8.00 -15.55 -5.84
N THR A 199 7.75 -16.86 -5.94
CA THR A 199 6.43 -17.46 -5.77
C THR A 199 5.90 -17.28 -4.35
N ALA A 200 6.72 -17.54 -3.32
CA ALA A 200 6.33 -17.37 -1.92
C ALA A 200 6.10 -15.90 -1.56
N LYS A 201 6.91 -14.98 -2.09
CA LYS A 201 6.67 -13.52 -1.95
C LYS A 201 5.34 -13.10 -2.56
N LYS A 202 5.02 -13.63 -3.74
CA LYS A 202 3.75 -13.34 -4.42
C LYS A 202 2.56 -13.93 -3.65
N ALA A 203 2.69 -15.15 -3.15
CA ALA A 203 1.66 -15.80 -2.34
C ALA A 203 1.40 -15.05 -1.03
N ALA A 204 2.45 -14.59 -0.35
CA ALA A 204 2.34 -13.75 0.84
C ALA A 204 1.60 -12.44 0.55
N GLN A 205 1.95 -11.77 -0.55
CA GLN A 205 1.27 -10.55 -0.98
C GLN A 205 -0.21 -10.80 -1.28
N ASP A 206 -0.54 -11.90 -1.96
CA ASP A 206 -1.91 -12.26 -2.28
C ASP A 206 -2.75 -12.57 -1.03
N ALA A 207 -2.16 -13.25 -0.04
CA ALA A 207 -2.81 -13.47 1.26
C ALA A 207 -3.06 -12.13 1.98
N LEU A 208 -2.05 -11.25 2.05
CA LEU A 208 -2.17 -9.90 2.64
C LEU A 208 -3.22 -9.04 1.94
N ASN A 209 -3.37 -9.21 0.62
CA ASN A 209 -4.42 -8.56 -0.18
C ASN A 209 -5.82 -9.16 0.08
N GLY A 210 -5.93 -10.20 0.90
CA GLY A 210 -7.17 -10.79 1.37
C GLY A 210 -7.63 -12.02 0.59
N TRP A 211 -6.77 -12.65 -0.20
CA TRP A 211 -7.10 -13.96 -0.80
C TRP A 211 -6.93 -15.07 0.25
N ASP A 212 -8.06 -15.67 0.65
CA ASP A 212 -8.10 -16.86 1.50
C ASP A 212 -8.78 -18.04 0.78
N PRO A 213 -8.02 -19.01 0.26
CA PRO A 213 -8.58 -20.23 -0.35
C PRO A 213 -9.00 -21.30 0.66
N THR A 214 -8.79 -21.09 1.96
CA THR A 214 -9.01 -22.09 3.03
C THR A 214 -10.39 -22.02 3.69
N TYR A 215 -11.17 -21.00 3.34
CA TYR A 215 -12.48 -20.70 3.93
C TYR A 215 -12.41 -20.39 5.44
N GLY A 216 -11.38 -19.65 5.86
CA GLY A 216 -11.20 -19.24 7.24
C GLY A 216 -10.55 -20.30 8.13
N ALA A 217 -9.71 -21.18 7.58
CA ALA A 217 -8.98 -22.15 8.38
C ALA A 217 -7.96 -21.45 9.29
N ILE A 218 -7.78 -21.99 10.50
CA ILE A 218 -6.77 -21.54 11.47
C ILE A 218 -5.75 -22.63 11.79
N TYR A 219 -5.93 -23.83 11.24
CA TYR A 219 -5.01 -24.95 11.32
C TYR A 219 -4.84 -25.61 9.96
N TYR A 220 -3.70 -26.27 9.78
CA TYR A 220 -3.47 -27.22 8.69
C TYR A 220 -2.50 -28.29 9.15
N PHE A 221 -2.50 -29.41 8.44
CA PHE A 221 -1.53 -30.49 8.66
C PHE A 221 -1.39 -31.34 7.39
N ASN A 222 -0.27 -32.05 7.28
CA ASN A 222 -0.09 -33.08 6.26
C ASN A 222 -0.73 -34.40 6.76
N PRO A 223 -1.82 -34.90 6.15
CA PRO A 223 -2.49 -36.11 6.59
C PRO A 223 -1.64 -37.38 6.40
N ALA A 224 -0.58 -37.33 5.58
CA ALA A 224 0.35 -38.44 5.40
C ALA A 224 1.31 -38.63 6.59
N THR A 225 1.56 -37.57 7.37
CA THR A 225 2.55 -37.60 8.47
C THR A 225 1.96 -37.28 9.85
N ALA A 226 0.80 -36.62 9.91
CA ALA A 226 0.22 -36.19 11.18
C ALA A 226 -0.35 -37.35 12.02
N THR A 227 0.20 -37.53 13.21
CA THR A 227 -0.23 -38.56 14.18
C THR A 227 -1.11 -38.02 15.32
N ASN A 228 -1.16 -36.70 15.51
CA ASN A 228 -1.87 -36.08 16.64
C ASN A 228 -3.40 -36.19 16.48
N LYS A 229 -4.07 -37.00 17.32
CA LYS A 229 -5.54 -37.20 17.26
C LYS A 229 -6.35 -35.91 17.37
N TRP A 230 -5.85 -34.89 18.08
CA TRP A 230 -6.55 -33.62 18.24
C TRP A 230 -6.65 -32.84 16.91
N ILE A 231 -5.62 -32.87 16.05
CA ILE A 231 -5.70 -32.14 14.77
C ILE A 231 -6.71 -32.80 13.80
N TRP A 232 -6.88 -34.12 13.92
CA TRP A 232 -7.85 -34.88 13.13
C TRP A 232 -9.29 -34.58 13.52
N SER A 233 -9.56 -34.20 14.77
CA SER A 233 -10.91 -33.84 15.24
C SER A 233 -11.35 -32.44 14.83
N ARG A 234 -10.44 -31.58 14.36
CA ARG A 234 -10.76 -30.24 13.90
C ARG A 234 -11.68 -30.28 12.65
N PRO A 235 -12.75 -29.47 12.60
CA PRO A 235 -13.63 -29.39 11.44
C PRO A 235 -12.86 -29.10 10.14
N HIS A 236 -12.99 -30.01 9.17
CA HIS A 236 -12.36 -29.88 7.87
C HIS A 236 -12.95 -28.72 7.07
N THR A 237 -12.10 -27.96 6.37
CA THR A 237 -12.55 -26.97 5.39
C THR A 237 -12.26 -27.40 3.96
N ILE A 238 -10.99 -27.67 3.64
CA ILE A 238 -10.54 -28.06 2.30
C ILE A 238 -9.17 -28.76 2.36
N THR A 239 -8.85 -29.55 1.35
CA THR A 239 -7.49 -30.07 1.10
C THR A 239 -6.90 -29.39 -0.12
N ILE A 240 -5.70 -28.82 0.00
CA ILE A 240 -4.98 -28.17 -1.09
C ILE A 240 -3.56 -28.71 -1.09
N GLY A 241 -3.17 -29.35 -2.19
CA GLY A 241 -1.89 -30.07 -2.25
C GLY A 241 -1.82 -31.15 -1.18
N ASN A 242 -0.71 -31.16 -0.42
CA ASN A 242 -0.50 -32.13 0.67
C ASN A 242 -1.10 -31.68 2.01
N HIS A 243 -1.77 -30.52 2.08
CA HIS A 243 -2.29 -29.99 3.33
C HIS A 243 -3.80 -30.11 3.45
N ARG A 244 -4.25 -30.64 4.59
CA ARG A 244 -5.62 -30.58 5.06
C ARG A 244 -5.80 -29.35 5.95
N PHE A 245 -6.69 -28.44 5.58
CA PHE A 245 -7.02 -27.22 6.32
C PHE A 245 -8.26 -27.43 7.20
N CYS A 246 -8.27 -26.78 8.37
CA CYS A 246 -9.34 -26.93 9.36
C CYS A 246 -9.52 -25.70 10.28
N LYS A 247 -10.70 -25.63 10.92
CA LYS A 247 -11.09 -24.60 11.91
C LYS A 247 -10.89 -25.07 13.33
#